data_AF-A0AA94F9V4-F1
#
_entry.id   AF-A0AA94F9V4-F1
#
_cell.length_a   1.000
_cell.length_b   1.000
_cell.length_c   1.000
_cell.angle_alpha   90.00
_cell.angle_beta   90.00
_cell.angle_gamma   90.00
#
_symmetry.space_group_name_H-M   'P 1'
#
loop_
_entity.id
_entity.type
_entity.pdbx_description
1 polymer ?
#
loop_
_entity_poly.entity_id
_entity_poly.type
_entity_poly.pdbx_seq_one_letter_code
_entity_poly.pdbx_strand_id
1 'polypeptide(L)'
;MHDSVTANRSGRDEEVAKFGIGQKVQLLEDVKNDGTYPHAPIGTVMVQKGAIGYIKSIGEFLQVIRVYEVHFLDVNALIEVVGCREHELLAMEDYRDEVQEELEFMRKHREKYYSK
;
A
#
# COMPACT_ATOMS: atom_id res chain seq x y z
N MET A 1 -5.89 21.36 -27.28
CA MET A 1 -4.53 20.77 -27.19
C MET A 1 -4.28 20.35 -25.74
N HIS A 2 -5.08 19.43 -25.21
CA HIS A 2 -4.75 18.72 -23.97
C HIS A 2 -4.45 17.30 -24.42
N ASP A 3 -3.17 17.02 -24.64
CA ASP A 3 -2.71 15.66 -24.79
C ASP A 3 -2.93 15.03 -23.41
N SER A 4 -4.02 14.30 -23.25
CA SER A 4 -4.27 13.52 -22.06
C SER A 4 -3.25 12.40 -22.05
N VAL A 5 -2.04 12.71 -21.55
CA VAL A 5 -1.10 11.70 -21.08
C VAL A 5 -1.74 11.12 -19.83
N THR A 6 -2.78 10.30 -20.02
CA THR A 6 -3.23 9.35 -19.02
C THR A 6 -2.13 8.33 -19.00
N ALA A 7 -1.09 8.62 -18.23
CA ALA A 7 -0.01 7.69 -18.04
C ALA A 7 -0.65 6.43 -17.44
N ASN A 8 -0.79 5.39 -18.25
CA ASN A 8 -1.38 4.14 -17.80
C ASN A 8 -0.58 3.68 -16.57
N ARG A 9 -1.27 3.15 -15.55
CA ARG A 9 -0.58 2.57 -14.41
C ARG A 9 0.46 1.57 -14.90
N SER A 10 1.56 1.46 -14.17
CA SER A 10 2.59 0.45 -14.41
C SER A 10 1.91 -0.91 -14.60
N GLY A 11 2.30 -1.68 -15.61
CA GLY A 11 1.66 -2.96 -15.94
C GLY A 11 1.76 -4.06 -14.86
N ARG A 12 2.32 -3.73 -13.68
CA ARG A 12 2.40 -4.58 -12.50
C ARG A 12 1.52 -4.12 -11.33
N ASP A 13 0.83 -2.99 -11.48
CA ASP A 13 -0.06 -2.43 -10.46
C ASP A 13 -1.51 -2.49 -10.97
N GLU A 14 -2.43 -2.97 -10.14
CA GLU A 14 -3.86 -2.98 -10.45
C GLU A 14 -4.43 -1.55 -10.55
N GLU A 15 -5.57 -1.39 -11.23
CA GLU A 15 -6.23 -0.07 -11.33
C GLU A 15 -6.64 0.46 -9.95
N VAL A 16 -7.20 -0.43 -9.12
CA VAL A 16 -7.61 -0.15 -7.74
C VAL A 16 -6.49 -0.58 -6.78
N ALA A 17 -6.35 0.11 -5.65
CA ALA A 17 -5.38 -0.30 -4.63
C ALA A 17 -5.76 -1.67 -4.08
N LYS A 18 -4.83 -2.63 -4.22
CA LYS A 18 -4.99 -4.00 -3.72
C LYS A 18 -5.01 -4.09 -2.20
N PHE A 19 -4.38 -3.13 -1.53
CA PHE A 19 -4.27 -3.09 -0.09
C PHE A 19 -4.74 -1.75 0.48
N GLY A 20 -5.15 -1.76 1.75
CA GLY A 20 -5.62 -0.57 2.46
C GLY A 20 -4.78 -0.19 3.67
N ILE A 21 -5.00 1.03 4.19
CA ILE A 21 -4.28 1.55 5.35
C ILE A 21 -4.61 0.69 6.58
N GLY A 22 -3.58 0.36 7.36
CA GLY A 22 -3.69 -0.47 8.55
C GLY A 22 -3.72 -1.97 8.28
N GLN A 23 -3.78 -2.40 7.02
CA GLN A 23 -3.83 -3.82 6.68
C GLN A 23 -2.48 -4.50 6.92
N LYS A 24 -2.53 -5.70 7.51
CA LYS A 24 -1.37 -6.56 7.73
C LYS A 24 -0.89 -7.21 6.45
N VAL A 25 0.39 -7.03 6.16
CA VAL A 25 1.04 -7.58 4.96
C VAL A 25 2.34 -8.31 5.29
N GLN A 26 2.71 -9.24 4.43
CA GLN A 26 3.98 -9.96 4.47
C GLN A 26 4.77 -9.72 3.19
N LEU A 27 6.09 -9.54 3.32
CA LEU A 27 7.00 -9.45 2.18
C LEU A 27 7.23 -10.80 1.50
N LEU A 28 7.10 -10.83 0.18
CA LEU A 28 7.34 -12.01 -0.65
C LEU A 28 8.80 -12.12 -1.13
N GLU A 29 9.51 -11.00 -1.19
CA GLU A 29 10.88 -10.87 -1.68
C GLU A 29 11.69 -9.94 -0.78
N ASP A 30 13.02 -10.03 -0.86
CA ASP A 30 13.92 -9.15 -0.12
C ASP A 30 13.88 -7.73 -0.70
N VAL A 31 13.60 -6.74 0.14
CA VAL A 31 13.65 -5.34 -0.29
C VAL A 31 15.08 -4.83 -0.21
N LYS A 32 15.59 -4.35 -1.34
CA LYS A 32 16.95 -3.80 -1.46
C LYS A 32 16.88 -2.31 -1.73
N ASN A 33 17.87 -1.58 -1.24
CA ASN A 33 17.98 -0.16 -1.53
C ASN A 33 18.23 0.04 -3.04
N ASP A 34 17.28 0.65 -3.74
CA ASP A 34 17.39 1.00 -5.16
C ASP A 34 18.10 2.35 -5.40
N GLY A 35 18.53 3.02 -4.32
CA GLY A 35 19.16 4.34 -4.34
C GLY A 35 18.27 5.43 -3.76
N THR A 36 17.04 5.10 -3.35
CA THR A 36 16.13 6.03 -2.65
C THR A 36 16.57 6.32 -1.22
N TYR A 37 17.31 5.41 -0.58
CA TYR A 37 17.81 5.61 0.78
C TYR A 37 19.29 6.05 0.81
N PRO A 38 19.61 7.23 1.38
CA PRO A 38 20.95 7.80 1.29
C PRO A 38 21.98 7.19 2.25
N HIS A 39 21.57 6.47 3.30
CA HIS A 39 22.48 5.97 4.34
C HIS A 39 22.92 4.51 4.17
N ALA A 40 22.48 3.84 3.11
CA ALA A 40 22.93 2.49 2.77
C ALA A 40 23.39 2.44 1.30
N PRO A 41 24.39 1.63 0.94
CA PRO A 41 24.74 1.38 -0.45
C PRO A 41 23.57 0.81 -1.26
N ILE A 42 23.54 1.10 -2.56
CA ILE A 42 22.61 0.48 -3.51
C ILE A 42 22.79 -1.04 -3.47
N GLY A 43 21.68 -1.78 -3.44
CA GLY A 43 21.66 -3.24 -3.37
C GLY A 43 21.72 -3.82 -1.96
N THR A 44 21.90 -2.99 -0.92
CA THR A 44 21.84 -3.42 0.48
C THR A 44 20.44 -3.91 0.81
N VAL A 45 20.32 -5.12 1.39
CA VAL A 45 19.04 -5.66 1.86
C VAL A 45 18.58 -4.84 3.07
N MET A 46 17.43 -4.19 2.94
CA MET A 46 16.85 -3.33 3.97
C MET A 46 15.93 -4.14 4.88
N VAL A 47 15.09 -4.98 4.27
CA VAL A 47 14.13 -5.86 4.93
C VAL A 47 14.17 -7.22 4.24
N GLN A 48 14.21 -8.29 5.05
CA GLN A 48 14.23 -9.65 4.54
C GLN A 48 12.82 -10.12 4.16
N LYS A 49 12.77 -11.02 3.17
CA LYS A 49 11.58 -11.79 2.83
C LYS A 49 10.93 -12.41 4.07
N GLY A 50 9.62 -12.42 4.09
CA GLY A 50 8.82 -13.00 5.16
C GLY A 50 8.58 -12.05 6.34
N ALA A 51 9.20 -10.87 6.35
CA ALA A 51 8.90 -9.82 7.31
C ALA A 51 7.44 -9.41 7.24
N ILE A 52 6.84 -9.18 8.40
CA ILE A 52 5.45 -8.78 8.55
C ILE A 52 5.42 -7.31 8.94
N GLY A 53 4.55 -6.56 8.29
CA GLY A 53 4.35 -5.14 8.57
C GLY A 53 2.90 -4.73 8.34
N TYR A 54 2.65 -3.44 8.54
CA TYR A 54 1.34 -2.82 8.38
C TYR A 54 1.43 -1.66 7.39
N ILE A 55 0.43 -1.51 6.54
CA ILE A 55 0.40 -0.41 5.58
C ILE A 55 0.13 0.89 6.32
N LYS A 56 1.10 1.81 6.25
CA LYS A 56 1.01 3.13 6.85
C LYS A 56 0.38 4.13 5.90
N SER A 57 0.76 4.09 4.62
CA SER A 57 0.21 4.98 3.60
C SER A 57 0.33 4.39 2.19
N ILE A 58 -0.45 4.93 1.25
CA ILE A 58 -0.44 4.53 -0.16
C ILE A 58 -0.12 5.78 -0.96
N GLY A 59 0.99 5.73 -1.69
CA GLY A 59 1.47 6.82 -2.54
C GLY A 59 1.57 6.40 -4.00
N GLU A 60 1.89 7.37 -4.85
CA GLU A 60 2.16 7.16 -6.26
C GLU A 60 3.48 7.81 -6.64
N PHE A 61 4.30 7.11 -7.42
CA PHE A 61 5.52 7.62 -8.01
C PHE A 61 5.27 7.93 -9.48
N LEU A 62 5.60 9.16 -9.91
CA LEU A 62 5.36 9.67 -11.26
C LEU A 62 3.91 9.50 -11.75
N GLN A 63 2.95 9.40 -10.83
CA GLN A 63 1.52 9.15 -11.11
C GLN A 63 1.21 7.82 -11.84
N VAL A 64 2.23 6.97 -12.04
CA VAL A 64 2.11 5.71 -12.78
C VAL A 64 2.35 4.49 -11.91
N ILE A 65 3.21 4.59 -10.89
CA ILE A 65 3.61 3.42 -10.12
C ILE A 65 3.16 3.55 -8.68
N ARG A 66 2.32 2.63 -8.23
CA ARG A 66 1.81 2.65 -6.85
C ARG A 66 2.93 2.20 -5.89
N VAL A 67 3.03 2.88 -4.76
CA VAL A 67 3.98 2.57 -3.69
C VAL A 67 3.19 2.43 -2.40
N TYR A 68 3.32 1.28 -1.75
CA TYR A 68 2.77 1.03 -0.42
C TYR A 68 3.87 1.30 0.60
N GLU A 69 3.64 2.25 1.50
CA GLU A 69 4.53 2.49 2.62
C GLU A 69 4.19 1.51 3.73
N VAL A 70 5.07 0.56 3.99
CA VAL A 70 4.87 -0.50 4.99
C VAL A 70 5.75 -0.22 6.19
N HIS A 71 5.14 -0.24 7.38
CA HIS A 71 5.82 -0.12 8.65
C HIS A 71 6.05 -1.50 9.26
N PHE A 72 7.32 -1.87 9.43
CA PHE A 72 7.75 -3.11 10.02
C PHE A 72 8.27 -2.87 11.45
N LEU A 73 7.51 -3.33 12.45
CA LEU A 73 7.74 -3.04 13.87
C LEU A 73 8.70 -4.01 14.57
N ASP A 74 8.79 -5.24 14.07
CA ASP A 74 9.43 -6.37 14.78
C ASP A 74 10.67 -6.93 14.06
N VAL A 75 11.21 -6.22 13.08
CA VAL A 75 12.37 -6.68 12.30
C VAL A 75 13.63 -5.90 12.65
N ASN A 76 14.75 -6.62 12.62
CA ASN A 76 16.09 -6.04 12.60
C ASN A 76 16.36 -5.41 11.21
N ALA A 77 15.51 -4.46 10.83
CA ALA A 77 15.60 -3.71 9.60
C ALA A 77 16.43 -2.44 9.81
N LEU A 78 17.14 -2.00 8.78
CA LEU A 78 17.87 -0.72 8.83
C LEU A 78 16.92 0.49 8.95
N ILE A 79 15.68 0.33 8.51
CA ILE A 79 14.61 1.32 8.56
C ILE A 79 13.31 0.60 8.90
N GLU A 80 12.52 1.19 9.78
CA GLU A 80 11.22 0.64 10.17
C GLU A 80 10.18 0.80 9.05
N VAL A 81 10.27 1.85 8.23
CA VAL A 81 9.32 2.17 7.17
C VAL A 81 9.95 2.06 5.79
N VAL A 82 9.36 1.26 4.91
CA VAL A 82 9.89 1.02 3.55
C VAL A 82 8.77 1.07 2.51
N GLY A 83 9.07 1.66 1.36
CA GLY A 83 8.18 1.67 0.21
C GLY A 83 8.28 0.36 -0.58
N CYS A 84 7.15 -0.31 -0.77
CA CYS A 84 7.05 -1.59 -1.47
C CYS A 84 6.09 -1.48 -2.66
N ARG A 85 6.32 -2.27 -3.70
CA ARG A 85 5.42 -2.45 -4.84
C ARG A 85 4.35 -3.49 -4.51
N GLU A 86 3.27 -3.45 -5.29
CA GLU A 86 2.11 -4.31 -5.07
C GLU A 86 2.44 -5.81 -5.15
N HIS A 87 3.30 -6.20 -6.08
CA HIS A 87 3.71 -7.59 -6.29
C HIS A 87 4.69 -8.11 -5.22
N GLU A 88 5.30 -7.23 -4.44
CA GLU A 88 6.23 -7.59 -3.38
C GLU A 88 5.51 -7.94 -2.07
N LEU A 89 4.21 -7.66 -1.99
CA LEU A 89 3.40 -7.78 -0.78
C LEU A 89 2.32 -8.87 -0.91
N LEU A 90 2.07 -9.53 0.22
CA LEU A 90 0.96 -10.46 0.41
C LEU A 90 0.06 -9.97 1.54
N ALA A 91 -1.25 -9.90 1.30
CA ALA A 91 -2.23 -9.63 2.36
C ALA A 91 -2.31 -10.82 3.30
N MET A 92 -2.17 -10.58 4.60
CA MET A 92 -2.32 -11.59 5.64
C MET A 92 -3.73 -11.62 6.24
N GLU A 93 -4.54 -10.61 5.92
CA GLU A 93 -5.93 -10.44 6.36
C GLU A 93 -6.73 -9.70 5.29
N ASP A 94 -8.05 -9.86 5.31
CA ASP A 94 -8.94 -9.08 4.47
C ASP A 94 -8.93 -7.61 4.89
N TYR A 95 -8.92 -6.71 3.91
CA TYR A 95 -9.00 -5.28 4.19
C TYR A 95 -10.42 -4.94 4.66
N ARG A 96 -10.51 -4.31 5.82
CA ARG A 96 -11.76 -3.80 6.37
C ARG A 96 -11.81 -2.29 6.22
N ASP A 97 -12.64 -1.82 5.29
CA ASP A 97 -12.89 -0.38 5.11
C ASP A 97 -13.98 0.10 6.07
N GLU A 98 -13.56 0.49 7.27
CA GLU A 98 -14.46 0.96 8.32
C GLU A 98 -15.29 2.19 7.87
N VAL A 99 -14.71 3.06 7.03
CA VAL A 99 -15.41 4.26 6.53
C VAL A 99 -16.55 3.87 5.60
N GLN A 100 -16.31 2.91 4.70
CA GLN A 100 -17.37 2.40 3.83
C GLN A 100 -18.46 1.69 4.62
N GLU A 101 -18.11 0.86 5.60
CA GLU A 101 -19.06 0.20 6.48
C GLU A 101 -19.98 1.21 7.19
N GLU A 102 -19.41 2.27 7.76
CA GLU A 102 -20.15 3.34 8.44
C GLU A 102 -21.05 4.12 7.45
N LEU A 103 -20.56 4.46 6.26
CA LEU A 103 -21.35 5.14 5.23
C LEU A 103 -22.54 4.30 4.76
N GLU A 104 -22.34 3.00 4.58
CA GLU A 104 -23.43 2.07 4.24
C GLU A 104 -24.48 1.98 5.35
N PHE A 105 -24.03 1.90 6.61
CA PHE A 105 -24.92 1.90 7.76
C PHE A 105 -25.76 3.18 7.80
N MET A 106 -25.13 4.36 7.64
CA MET A 106 -25.83 5.64 7.60
C MET A 106 -26.80 5.75 6.41
N ARG A 107 -26.44 5.20 5.24
CA ARG A 107 -27.33 5.16 4.06
C ARG A 107 -28.57 4.32 4.35
N LYS A 108 -28.39 3.09 4.84
CA LYS A 108 -29.49 2.19 5.21
C LYS A 108 -30.39 2.80 6.30
N HIS A 109 -29.78 3.48 7.28
CA HIS A 109 -30.53 4.18 8.32
C HIS A 109 -31.36 5.34 7.74
N ARG A 110 -30.77 6.15 6.85
CA ARG A 110 -31.50 7.24 6.18
C ARG A 110 -32.67 6.73 5.34
N GLU A 111 -32.44 5.68 4.55
CA GLU A 111 -33.49 5.06 3.73
C GLU A 111 -34.64 4.51 4.58
N LYS A 112 -34.31 3.84 5.70
CA LYS A 112 -35.31 3.24 6.59
C LYS A 112 -36.19 4.27 7.32
N TYR A 113 -35.63 5.41 7.73
CA TYR A 113 -36.32 6.36 8.63
C TYR A 113 -36.70 7.70 7.99
N TYR A 114 -36.08 8.07 6.86
CA TYR A 114 -36.29 9.37 6.19
C TYR A 114 -36.71 9.25 4.73
N SER A 115 -36.90 8.04 4.19
CA SER A 115 -37.57 7.88 2.90
C SER A 115 -39.05 8.23 3.08
N LYS A 116 -39.44 9.41 2.61
CA LYS A 116 -40.80 9.94 2.59
C LYS A 116 -41.12 10.41 1.19
#